data_AF-A0A7Z0Q256-F1
#
_entry.id   AF-A0A7Z0Q256-F1
#
_cell.length_a   1.000
_cell.length_b   1.000
_cell.length_c   1.000
_cell.angle_alpha   90.00
_cell.angle_beta   90.00
_cell.angle_gamma   90.00
#
_symmetry.space_group_name_H-M   'P 1'
#
loop_
_entity.id
_entity.type
_entity.pdbx_description
1 polymer ?
#
loop_
_entity_poly.entity_id
_entity_poly.type
_entity_poly.pdbx_seq_one_letter_code
_entity_poly.pdbx_strand_id
1 'polypeptide(L)'
;AVAAPDGTELFFCATGRPGAPDWRSDFVPGPRTEAPAAEPDGGPRRVDHLALTQPWHQFDEAALFHRSVLGLGAQESVDVAEPYGLFRSRAVTDADGRVRIALGVGPAPTDDGDRLQHIALATDDVVLAARRFVEAGGELLAVPGNYHDDLAALYDLPDEELETFRALGILYDRDERGGFRHCYTRTVGRVFFELVQRDDGYRGYGARNAPVRMAAQRGGRG
;
A
#
# COMPACT_ATOMS: atom_id res chain seq x y z
N ALA A 1 -1.35 9.02 -23.36
CA ALA A 1 -1.45 9.10 -21.90
C ALA A 1 -2.01 10.46 -21.51
N VAL A 2 -2.57 10.58 -20.30
CA VAL A 2 -2.79 11.88 -19.64
C VAL A 2 -1.75 11.99 -18.54
N ALA A 3 -0.97 13.07 -18.52
CA ALA A 3 0.04 13.29 -17.49
C ALA A 3 -0.59 13.96 -16.26
N ALA A 4 -0.30 13.43 -15.07
CA ALA A 4 -0.56 14.09 -13.80
C ALA A 4 0.48 15.20 -13.55
N PRO A 5 0.22 16.12 -12.59
CA PRO A 5 1.13 17.23 -12.28
C PRO A 5 2.57 16.80 -11.93
N ASP A 6 2.72 15.64 -11.30
CA ASP A 6 4.00 15.03 -10.92
C ASP A 6 4.72 14.31 -12.07
N GLY A 7 4.16 14.38 -13.28
CA GLY A 7 4.67 13.71 -14.47
C GLY A 7 4.26 12.24 -14.57
N THR A 8 3.49 11.70 -13.62
CA THR A 8 2.95 10.33 -13.71
C THR A 8 2.03 10.22 -14.93
N GLU A 9 2.32 9.26 -15.81
CA GLU A 9 1.52 9.02 -17.00
C GLU A 9 0.37 8.04 -16.74
N LEU A 10 -0.85 8.47 -17.01
CA LEU A 10 -2.05 7.63 -16.92
C LEU A 10 -2.48 7.13 -18.30
N PHE A 11 -2.69 5.82 -18.41
CA PHE A 11 -3.15 5.15 -19.61
C PHE A 11 -4.55 4.57 -19.36
N PHE A 12 -5.51 4.98 -20.17
CA PHE A 12 -6.89 4.48 -20.09
C PHE A 12 -7.06 3.30 -21.04
N CYS A 13 -7.01 2.09 -20.48
CA CYS A 13 -7.06 0.85 -21.26
C CYS A 13 -8.47 0.26 -21.30
N ALA A 14 -9.03 0.09 -22.50
CA ALA A 14 -10.33 -0.53 -22.71
C ALA A 14 -10.22 -2.06 -22.80
N THR A 15 -9.99 -2.73 -21.67
CA THR A 15 -9.84 -4.20 -21.63
C THR A 15 -11.14 -4.90 -22.04
N GLY A 16 -11.10 -5.80 -23.02
CA GLY A 16 -12.25 -6.63 -23.39
C GLY A 16 -13.44 -5.87 -24.03
N ARG A 17 -13.25 -4.63 -24.48
CA ARG A 17 -14.29 -3.91 -25.23
C ARG A 17 -14.18 -4.22 -26.72
N PRO A 18 -15.23 -4.78 -27.36
CA PRO A 18 -15.23 -5.04 -28.80
C PRO A 18 -14.94 -3.76 -29.60
N GLY A 19 -13.98 -3.81 -30.51
CA GLY A 19 -13.62 -2.67 -31.37
C GLY A 19 -12.63 -1.66 -30.79
N ALA A 20 -12.15 -1.85 -29.55
CA ALA A 20 -11.05 -1.09 -28.98
C ALA A 20 -9.76 -1.91 -28.95
N PRO A 21 -8.56 -1.30 -29.08
CA PRO A 21 -7.29 -2.00 -28.86
C PRO A 21 -7.22 -2.56 -27.43
N ASP A 22 -6.89 -3.84 -27.31
CA ASP A 22 -6.69 -4.50 -26.03
C ASP A 22 -5.20 -4.56 -25.71
N TRP A 23 -4.77 -3.82 -24.69
CA TRP A 23 -3.38 -3.74 -24.26
C TRP A 23 -2.73 -5.11 -23.95
N ARG A 24 -3.54 -6.15 -23.68
CA ARG A 24 -3.03 -7.51 -23.45
C ARG A 24 -2.46 -8.15 -24.72
N SER A 25 -2.76 -7.63 -25.91
CA SER A 25 -2.21 -8.14 -27.18
C SER A 25 -0.70 -7.95 -27.28
N ASP A 26 -0.13 -7.03 -26.51
CA ASP A 26 1.30 -6.75 -26.51
C ASP A 26 2.10 -7.80 -25.73
N PHE A 27 1.41 -8.70 -25.02
CA PHE A 27 2.00 -9.76 -24.22
C PHE A 27 1.86 -11.11 -24.93
N VAL A 28 2.96 -11.84 -25.02
CA VAL A 28 2.93 -13.24 -25.45
C VAL A 28 2.69 -14.11 -24.21
N PRO A 29 1.74 -15.06 -24.23
CA PRO A 29 1.58 -16.02 -23.15
C PRO A 29 2.92 -16.72 -22.87
N GLY A 30 3.45 -16.56 -21.65
CA GLY A 30 4.61 -17.31 -21.20
C GLY A 30 4.28 -18.80 -21.04
N PRO A 31 5.30 -19.67 -20.94
CA PRO A 31 5.08 -21.04 -20.51
C PRO A 31 4.30 -21.00 -19.21
N ARG A 32 3.12 -21.64 -19.18
CA ARG A 32 2.39 -21.86 -17.94
C ARG A 32 3.28 -22.79 -17.12
N THR A 33 4.03 -22.24 -16.17
CA THR A 33 4.40 -23.01 -14.99
C THR A 33 3.06 -23.51 -14.46
N GLU A 34 2.87 -24.82 -14.38
CA GLU A 34 1.66 -25.40 -13.78
C GLU A 34 1.42 -24.64 -12.49
N ALA A 35 0.33 -23.86 -12.44
CA ALA A 35 -0.06 -23.22 -11.19
C ALA A 35 -0.13 -24.38 -10.19
N PRO A 36 0.55 -24.29 -9.03
CA PRO A 36 0.37 -25.30 -8.00
C PRO A 36 -1.14 -25.53 -7.85
N ALA A 37 -1.57 -26.79 -7.81
CA ALA A 37 -2.97 -27.15 -7.64
C ALA A 37 -3.62 -26.29 -6.55
N ALA A 38 -4.91 -25.99 -6.68
CA ALA A 38 -5.73 -25.04 -5.90
C ALA A 38 -5.58 -25.12 -4.36
N GLU A 39 -4.40 -24.82 -3.86
CA GLU A 39 -4.10 -24.42 -2.50
C GLU A 39 -4.77 -23.05 -2.32
N PRO A 40 -5.26 -22.72 -1.12
CA PRO A 40 -5.64 -21.34 -0.82
C PRO A 40 -4.39 -20.48 -1.03
N ASP A 41 -4.31 -19.81 -2.18
CA ASP A 41 -3.01 -19.37 -2.69
C ASP A 41 -2.37 -18.29 -1.81
N GLY A 42 -3.13 -17.68 -0.88
CA GLY A 42 -2.64 -16.61 0.01
C GLY A 42 -1.96 -15.45 -0.71
N GLY A 43 -1.94 -15.47 -2.05
CA GLY A 43 -1.09 -14.65 -2.87
C GLY A 43 -1.79 -13.34 -3.22
N PRO A 44 -1.01 -12.33 -3.62
CA PRO A 44 -1.54 -11.09 -4.19
C PRO A 44 -2.59 -11.36 -5.28
N ARG A 45 -3.83 -10.90 -5.07
CA ARG A 45 -4.92 -11.06 -6.03
C ARG A 45 -5.10 -9.85 -6.94
N ARG A 46 -4.78 -8.67 -6.42
CA ARG A 46 -4.94 -7.37 -7.09
C ARG A 46 -4.10 -6.30 -6.42
N VAL A 47 -3.91 -5.18 -7.11
CA VAL A 47 -3.47 -3.93 -6.47
C VAL A 47 -4.62 -3.42 -5.59
N ASP A 48 -4.35 -3.18 -4.31
CA ASP A 48 -5.29 -2.58 -3.36
C ASP A 48 -5.29 -1.05 -3.49
N HIS A 49 -4.11 -0.45 -3.40
CA HIS A 49 -3.92 0.98 -3.53
C HIS A 49 -2.49 1.31 -3.96
N LEU A 50 -2.32 2.52 -4.50
CA LEU A 50 -1.02 3.13 -4.78
C LEU A 50 -0.78 4.24 -3.77
N ALA A 51 0.44 4.36 -3.25
CA ALA A 51 0.85 5.54 -2.50
C ALA A 51 1.85 6.34 -3.31
N LEU A 52 1.47 7.59 -3.61
CA LEU A 52 2.21 8.51 -4.45
C LEU A 52 2.62 9.75 -3.64
N THR A 53 3.85 9.77 -3.17
CA THR A 53 4.50 10.94 -2.58
C THR A 53 4.72 11.99 -3.68
N GLN A 54 4.06 13.13 -3.53
CA GLN A 54 4.03 14.25 -4.45
C GLN A 54 5.16 15.24 -4.17
N PRO A 55 5.64 15.97 -5.19
CA PRO A 55 6.42 17.19 -4.96
C PRO A 55 5.62 18.17 -4.09
N TRP A 56 6.32 18.85 -3.17
CA TRP A 56 5.67 19.73 -2.19
C TRP A 56 4.74 20.78 -2.82
N HIS A 57 5.14 21.36 -3.94
CA HIS A 57 4.39 22.40 -4.66
C HIS A 57 3.24 21.87 -5.53
N GLN A 58 3.09 20.54 -5.68
CA GLN A 58 2.11 19.92 -6.58
C GLN A 58 1.05 19.12 -5.83
N PHE A 59 1.15 18.98 -4.50
CA PHE A 59 0.25 18.11 -3.73
C PHE A 59 -1.24 18.45 -3.91
N ASP A 60 -1.61 19.72 -3.77
CA ASP A 60 -3.01 20.14 -3.95
C ASP A 60 -3.46 20.10 -5.41
N GLU A 61 -2.54 20.39 -6.34
CA GLU A 61 -2.80 20.27 -7.78
C GLU A 61 -3.06 18.82 -8.17
N ALA A 62 -2.27 17.87 -7.65
CA ALA A 62 -2.45 16.44 -7.85
C ALA A 62 -3.81 15.99 -7.30
N ALA A 63 -4.19 16.43 -6.09
CA ALA A 63 -5.51 16.13 -5.53
C ALA A 63 -6.64 16.66 -6.44
N LEU A 64 -6.51 17.88 -6.96
CA LEU A 64 -7.48 18.46 -7.90
C LEU A 64 -7.52 17.69 -9.22
N PHE A 65 -6.37 17.29 -9.78
CA PHE A 65 -6.27 16.50 -11.00
C PHE A 65 -7.05 15.18 -10.86
N HIS A 66 -6.81 14.42 -9.79
CA HIS A 66 -7.47 13.13 -9.57
C HIS A 66 -8.98 13.29 -9.40
N ARG A 67 -9.45 14.39 -8.81
CA ARG A 67 -10.88 14.70 -8.70
C ARG A 67 -11.51 15.11 -10.02
N SER A 68 -10.90 16.04 -10.73
CA SER A 68 -11.50 16.69 -11.91
C SER A 68 -11.34 15.86 -13.18
N VAL A 69 -10.21 15.18 -13.35
CA VAL A 69 -9.89 14.41 -14.57
C VAL A 69 -10.34 12.96 -14.42
N LEU A 70 -10.10 12.34 -13.26
CA LEU A 70 -10.43 10.93 -13.04
C LEU A 70 -11.78 10.73 -12.33
N GLY A 71 -12.41 11.80 -11.83
CA GLY A 71 -13.69 11.71 -11.13
C GLY A 71 -13.59 11.05 -9.75
N LEU A 72 -12.39 10.95 -9.16
CA LEU A 72 -12.21 10.31 -7.86
C LEU A 72 -12.66 11.25 -6.72
N GLY A 73 -13.27 10.69 -5.68
CA GLY A 73 -13.59 11.42 -4.45
C GLY A 73 -12.36 11.54 -3.55
N ALA A 74 -12.09 12.75 -3.03
CA ALA A 74 -11.05 12.95 -2.02
C ALA A 74 -11.60 12.70 -0.62
N GLN A 75 -10.84 11.96 0.18
CA GLN A 75 -11.06 11.79 1.60
C GLN A 75 -10.42 12.93 2.39
N GLU A 76 -10.71 12.99 3.69
CA GLU A 76 -10.07 13.93 4.60
C GLU A 76 -8.55 13.70 4.65
N SER A 77 -7.81 14.79 4.82
CA SER A 77 -6.37 14.71 4.98
C SER A 77 -6.02 14.19 6.38
N VAL A 78 -5.04 13.30 6.43
CA VAL A 78 -4.47 12.79 7.67
C VAL A 78 -3.03 13.28 7.79
N ASP A 79 -2.72 13.95 8.89
CA ASP A 79 -1.37 14.36 9.23
C ASP A 79 -0.71 13.28 10.10
N VAL A 80 0.42 12.76 9.63
CA VAL A 80 1.17 11.67 10.24
C VAL A 80 2.50 12.20 10.74
N ALA A 81 2.84 11.89 12.00
CA ALA A 81 4.12 12.29 12.56
C ALA A 81 5.30 11.55 11.91
N GLU A 82 6.23 12.32 11.37
CA GLU A 82 7.57 11.87 10.96
C GLU A 82 8.64 12.55 11.84
N PRO A 83 9.86 11.98 11.94
CA PRO A 83 10.93 12.55 12.77
C PRO A 83 11.28 14.03 12.49
N TYR A 84 11.00 14.53 11.29
CA TYR A 84 11.35 15.90 10.86
C TYR A 84 10.14 16.79 10.58
N GLY A 85 8.92 16.34 10.91
CA GLY A 85 7.70 17.13 10.71
C GLY A 85 6.47 16.27 10.44
N LEU A 86 5.42 16.89 9.93
CA LEU A 86 4.18 16.20 9.58
C LEU A 86 4.21 15.78 8.11
N PHE A 87 4.03 14.50 7.86
CA PHE A 87 3.72 13.95 6.56
C PHE A 87 2.21 14.00 6.36
N ARG A 88 1.75 14.76 5.37
CA ARG A 88 0.33 14.86 5.06
C ARG A 88 -0.03 13.82 4.02
N SER A 89 -1.09 13.06 4.28
CA SER A 89 -1.69 12.14 3.32
C SER A 89 -3.12 12.54 2.98
N ARG A 90 -3.50 12.42 1.71
CA ARG A 90 -4.88 12.57 1.24
C ARG A 90 -5.18 11.45 0.26
N ALA A 91 -6.09 10.55 0.63
CA ALA A 91 -6.53 9.50 -0.26
C ALA A 91 -7.58 10.01 -1.25
N VAL A 92 -7.50 9.55 -2.49
CA VAL A 92 -8.51 9.72 -3.53
C VAL A 92 -8.98 8.35 -4.00
N THR A 93 -10.30 8.18 -4.13
CA THR A 93 -10.89 6.88 -4.46
C THR A 93 -12.24 7.02 -5.16
N ASP A 94 -12.62 6.02 -5.95
CA ASP A 94 -13.97 5.92 -6.51
C ASP A 94 -14.99 5.46 -5.46
N ALA A 95 -16.29 5.55 -5.78
CA ALA A 95 -17.36 5.22 -4.83
C ALA A 95 -17.28 3.78 -4.30
N ASP A 96 -16.91 2.85 -5.19
CA ASP A 96 -16.79 1.43 -4.89
C ASP A 96 -15.47 1.05 -4.22
N GLY A 97 -14.50 1.99 -4.15
CA GLY A 97 -13.19 1.75 -3.57
C GLY A 97 -12.33 0.75 -4.36
N ARG A 98 -12.55 0.67 -5.67
CA ARG A 98 -11.78 -0.17 -6.62
C ARG A 98 -10.49 0.51 -7.04
N VAL A 99 -10.51 1.82 -7.19
CA VAL A 99 -9.33 2.65 -7.48
C VAL A 99 -9.02 3.46 -6.24
N ARG A 100 -7.81 3.29 -5.71
CA ARG A 100 -7.36 3.93 -4.47
C ARG A 100 -5.95 4.47 -4.65
N ILE A 101 -5.79 5.77 -4.43
CA ILE A 101 -4.49 6.43 -4.49
C ILE A 101 -4.32 7.28 -3.24
N ALA A 102 -3.34 6.96 -2.41
CA ALA A 102 -2.92 7.77 -1.27
C ALA A 102 -1.87 8.78 -1.74
N LEU A 103 -2.25 10.04 -1.87
CA LEU A 103 -1.31 11.11 -2.17
C LEU A 103 -0.61 11.50 -0.86
N GLY A 104 0.72 11.60 -0.89
CA GLY A 104 1.53 11.97 0.27
C GLY A 104 2.37 13.22 0.01
N VAL A 105 2.67 14.01 1.03
CA VAL A 105 3.63 15.11 0.94
C VAL A 105 4.36 15.28 2.25
N GLY A 106 5.69 15.40 2.16
CA GLY A 106 6.55 15.65 3.31
C GLY A 106 6.46 17.10 3.81
N PRO A 107 7.02 17.40 5.00
CA PRO A 107 6.89 18.70 5.65
C PRO A 107 7.65 19.83 4.93
N ALA A 108 8.62 19.49 4.09
CA ALA A 108 9.45 20.44 3.37
C ALA A 108 9.75 19.93 1.94
N PRO A 109 10.16 20.81 1.03
CA PRO A 109 10.68 20.39 -0.26
C PRO A 109 11.88 19.43 -0.10
N THR A 110 11.84 18.31 -0.81
CA THR A 110 12.93 17.33 -0.89
C THR A 110 13.22 17.01 -2.35
N ASP A 111 14.41 16.47 -2.63
CA ASP A 111 14.75 15.99 -3.96
C ASP A 111 13.83 14.83 -4.39
N ASP A 112 13.66 14.70 -5.71
CA ASP A 112 12.92 13.61 -6.34
C ASP A 112 13.44 12.22 -5.98
N GLY A 113 14.73 12.15 -5.59
CA GLY A 113 15.42 10.96 -5.09
C GLY A 113 14.83 10.34 -3.83
N ASP A 114 14.27 11.17 -2.96
CA ASP A 114 13.93 10.77 -1.59
C ASP A 114 12.46 10.38 -1.41
N ARG A 115 11.65 10.56 -2.45
CA ARG A 115 10.23 10.24 -2.44
C ARG A 115 10.01 8.74 -2.61
N LEU A 116 9.86 8.05 -1.48
CA LEU A 116 9.46 6.65 -1.50
C LEU A 116 8.00 6.52 -1.96
N GLN A 117 7.77 5.52 -2.80
CA GLN A 117 6.46 5.14 -3.31
C GLN A 117 6.14 3.71 -2.89
N HIS A 118 4.86 3.37 -2.80
CA HIS A 118 4.50 1.98 -2.59
C HIS A 118 3.27 1.52 -3.34
N ILE A 119 3.28 0.21 -3.60
CA ILE A 119 2.19 -0.51 -4.24
C ILE A 119 1.68 -1.52 -3.21
N ALA A 120 0.42 -1.36 -2.81
CA ALA A 120 -0.24 -2.30 -1.94
C ALA A 120 -0.94 -3.38 -2.73
N LEU A 121 -0.77 -4.62 -2.30
CA LEU A 121 -1.24 -5.83 -2.94
C LEU A 121 -2.21 -6.54 -2.00
N ALA A 122 -3.46 -6.67 -2.41
CA ALA A 122 -4.48 -7.31 -1.60
C ALA A 122 -4.35 -8.83 -1.64
N THR A 123 -4.48 -9.45 -0.48
CA THR A 123 -4.60 -10.89 -0.25
C THR A 123 -5.73 -11.15 0.74
N ASP A 124 -6.24 -12.38 0.74
CA ASP A 124 -7.24 -12.83 1.72
C ASP A 124 -6.59 -13.39 3.00
N ASP A 125 -5.27 -13.65 2.96
CA ASP A 125 -4.49 -14.13 4.10
C ASP A 125 -3.09 -13.51 4.06
N VAL A 126 -2.89 -12.43 4.82
CA VAL A 126 -1.60 -11.72 4.87
C VAL A 126 -0.53 -12.50 5.61
N VAL A 127 -0.91 -13.37 6.56
CA VAL A 127 0.05 -14.21 7.29
C VAL A 127 0.64 -15.25 6.34
N LEU A 128 -0.21 -15.93 5.58
CA LEU A 128 0.24 -16.89 4.56
C LEU A 128 1.05 -16.20 3.45
N ALA A 129 0.60 -15.03 2.98
CA ALA A 129 1.32 -14.24 1.98
C ALA A 129 2.73 -13.87 2.45
N ALA A 130 2.84 -13.35 3.68
CA ALA A 130 4.10 -12.93 4.28
C ALA A 130 5.05 -14.12 4.46
N ARG A 131 4.56 -15.25 4.97
CA ARG A 131 5.35 -16.49 5.11
C ARG A 131 5.92 -16.96 3.77
N ARG A 132 5.07 -17.05 2.73
CA ARG A 132 5.48 -17.45 1.38
C ARG A 132 6.52 -16.50 0.78
N PHE A 133 6.34 -15.19 1.00
CA PHE A 133 7.32 -14.19 0.55
C PHE A 133 8.69 -14.40 1.20
N VAL A 134 8.73 -14.64 2.52
CA VAL A 134 9.96 -14.93 3.25
C VAL A 134 10.58 -16.26 2.83
N GLU A 135 9.77 -17.31 2.66
CA GLU A 135 10.21 -18.64 2.17
C GLU A 135 10.81 -18.55 0.76
N ALA A 136 10.30 -17.65 -0.08
CA ALA A 136 10.85 -17.35 -1.40
C ALA A 136 12.14 -16.48 -1.36
N GLY A 137 12.67 -16.16 -0.17
CA GLY A 137 13.87 -15.36 0.03
C GLY A 137 13.63 -13.86 0.10
N GLY A 138 12.37 -13.42 0.20
CA GLY A 138 12.00 -12.03 0.38
C GLY A 138 12.28 -11.53 1.80
N GLU A 139 12.51 -10.22 1.93
CA GLU A 139 12.75 -9.56 3.22
C GLU A 139 11.59 -8.61 3.56
N LEU A 140 10.91 -8.89 4.67
CA LEU A 140 9.90 -8.01 5.25
C LEU A 140 10.56 -6.92 6.09
N LEU A 141 9.86 -5.80 6.23
CA LEU A 141 10.29 -4.69 7.06
C LEU A 141 10.26 -5.09 8.54
N ALA A 142 11.41 -4.99 9.21
CA ALA A 142 11.51 -5.32 10.63
C ALA A 142 10.82 -4.25 11.49
N VAL A 143 9.71 -4.62 12.12
CA VAL A 143 8.96 -3.76 13.03
C VAL A 143 9.50 -3.92 14.46
N PRO A 144 9.78 -2.81 15.19
CA PRO A 144 10.19 -2.88 16.59
C PRO A 144 9.17 -3.62 17.48
N GLY A 145 9.65 -4.51 18.34
CA GLY A 145 8.78 -5.36 19.15
C GLY A 145 7.84 -4.62 20.12
N ASN A 146 8.20 -3.41 20.55
CA ASN A 146 7.33 -2.59 21.40
C ASN A 146 6.00 -2.24 20.70
N TYR A 147 5.96 -2.21 19.37
CA TYR A 147 4.71 -2.00 18.63
C TYR A 147 3.68 -3.10 18.93
N HIS A 148 4.12 -4.37 18.97
CA HIS A 148 3.23 -5.50 19.25
C HIS A 148 2.82 -5.56 20.73
N ASP A 149 3.68 -5.09 21.63
CA ASP A 149 3.33 -4.91 23.05
C ASP A 149 2.21 -3.86 23.19
N ASP A 150 2.30 -2.74 22.45
CA ASP A 150 1.25 -1.73 22.40
C ASP A 150 -0.04 -2.25 21.76
N LEU A 151 0.05 -3.08 20.71
CA LEU A 151 -1.12 -3.71 20.10
C LEU A 151 -1.87 -4.60 21.09
N ALA A 152 -1.16 -5.37 21.91
CA ALA A 152 -1.76 -6.23 22.94
C ALA A 152 -2.54 -5.41 23.99
N ALA A 153 -2.11 -4.17 24.26
CA ALA A 153 -2.81 -3.27 25.17
C ALA A 153 -4.03 -2.58 24.52
N LEU A 154 -4.01 -2.39 23.20
CA LEU A 154 -5.07 -1.69 22.46
C LEU A 154 -6.17 -2.63 21.94
N TYR A 155 -5.84 -3.88 21.67
CA TYR A 155 -6.74 -4.86 21.07
C TYR A 155 -6.71 -6.18 21.83
N ASP A 156 -7.87 -6.81 21.94
CA ASP A 156 -8.03 -8.17 22.46
C ASP A 156 -7.68 -9.18 21.36
N LEU A 157 -6.39 -9.26 21.01
CA LEU A 157 -5.84 -10.22 20.05
C LEU A 157 -5.26 -11.42 20.80
N PRO A 158 -5.45 -12.66 20.33
CA PRO A 158 -4.81 -13.84 20.93
C PRO A 158 -3.29 -13.75 20.91
N ASP A 159 -2.64 -14.20 21.98
CA ASP A 159 -1.16 -14.17 22.11
C ASP A 159 -0.45 -14.85 20.91
N GLU A 160 -1.00 -15.96 20.41
CA GLU A 160 -0.44 -16.68 19.26
C GLU A 160 -0.50 -15.86 17.96
N GLU A 161 -1.55 -15.06 17.79
CA GLU A 161 -1.70 -14.14 16.64
C GLU A 161 -0.71 -12.98 16.77
N LEU A 162 -0.55 -12.41 17.97
CA LEU A 162 0.43 -11.35 18.24
C LEU A 162 1.87 -11.81 18.00
N GLU A 163 2.24 -13.01 18.45
CA GLU A 163 3.58 -13.56 18.20
C GLU A 163 3.82 -13.82 16.70
N THR A 164 2.79 -14.26 15.98
CA THR A 164 2.85 -14.38 14.52
C THR A 164 3.05 -13.01 13.87
N PHE A 165 2.33 -11.98 14.32
CA PHE A 165 2.47 -10.63 13.79
C PHE A 165 3.85 -10.05 14.08
N ARG A 166 4.38 -10.29 15.28
CA ARG A 166 5.74 -9.90 15.68
C ARG A 166 6.78 -10.53 14.78
N ALA A 167 6.70 -11.84 14.56
CA ALA A 167 7.65 -12.57 13.72
C ALA A 167 7.65 -12.11 12.25
N LEU A 168 6.48 -11.71 11.73
CA LEU A 168 6.31 -11.31 10.32
C LEU A 168 6.32 -9.79 10.11
N GLY A 169 6.48 -8.99 11.18
CA GLY A 169 6.38 -7.53 11.09
C GLY A 169 5.01 -7.05 10.62
N ILE A 170 3.94 -7.80 10.91
CA ILE A 170 2.58 -7.42 10.56
C ILE A 170 2.11 -6.32 11.49
N LEU A 171 1.59 -5.27 10.87
CA LEU A 171 0.93 -4.14 11.49
C LEU A 171 -0.58 -4.38 11.44
N TYR A 172 -1.29 -3.85 12.41
CA TYR A 172 -2.74 -3.97 12.53
C TYR A 172 -3.38 -2.59 12.63
N ASP A 173 -4.51 -2.39 11.96
CA ASP A 173 -5.46 -1.28 12.14
C ASP A 173 -6.89 -1.79 12.29
N ARG A 174 -7.75 -1.04 12.96
CA ARG A 174 -9.16 -1.38 13.14
C ARG A 174 -9.99 -0.12 13.32
N ASP A 175 -11.11 -0.06 12.61
CA ASP A 175 -12.16 0.93 12.81
C ASP A 175 -13.48 0.23 13.24
N GLU A 176 -14.57 1.00 13.30
CA GLU A 176 -15.91 0.47 13.63
C GLU A 176 -16.43 -0.54 12.61
N ARG A 177 -15.86 -0.60 11.40
CA ARG A 177 -16.33 -1.42 10.28
C ARG A 177 -15.52 -2.69 10.08
N GLY A 178 -14.24 -2.71 10.44
CA GLY A 178 -13.41 -3.90 10.31
C GLY A 178 -11.95 -3.70 10.68
N GLY A 179 -11.18 -4.79 10.62
CA GLY A 179 -9.73 -4.79 10.77
C GLY A 179 -8.98 -4.63 9.44
N PHE A 180 -7.71 -4.29 9.56
CA PHE A 180 -6.76 -4.12 8.49
C PHE A 180 -5.43 -4.68 8.95
N ARG A 181 -4.94 -5.72 8.29
CA ARG A 181 -3.66 -6.36 8.58
C ARG A 181 -2.76 -6.11 7.39
N HIS A 182 -1.54 -5.64 7.64
CA HIS A 182 -0.63 -5.32 6.57
C HIS A 182 0.84 -5.42 6.98
N CYS A 183 1.71 -5.75 6.04
CA CYS A 183 3.14 -5.73 6.23
C CYS A 183 3.84 -5.15 5.01
N TYR A 184 5.03 -4.60 5.21
CA TYR A 184 5.80 -3.96 4.15
C TYR A 184 7.01 -4.80 3.78
N THR A 185 7.40 -4.78 2.51
CA THR A 185 8.70 -5.33 2.07
C THR A 185 9.81 -4.32 2.35
N ARG A 186 11.07 -4.77 2.29
CA ARG A 186 12.20 -3.85 2.16
C ARG A 186 12.07 -3.02 0.87
N THR A 187 12.59 -1.80 0.91
CA THR A 187 12.61 -0.88 -0.24
C THR A 187 13.62 -1.33 -1.30
N VAL A 188 13.17 -1.38 -2.55
CA VAL A 188 13.97 -1.62 -3.73
C VAL A 188 14.05 -0.32 -4.54
N GLY A 189 15.21 0.34 -4.50
CA GLY A 189 15.37 1.67 -5.08
C GLY A 189 14.48 2.70 -4.37
N ARG A 190 13.42 3.16 -5.04
CA ARG A 190 12.44 4.12 -4.51
C ARG A 190 11.07 3.52 -4.22
N VAL A 191 10.89 2.22 -4.49
CA VAL A 191 9.61 1.55 -4.37
C VAL A 191 9.70 0.45 -3.31
N PHE A 192 8.66 0.32 -2.50
CA PHE A 192 8.43 -0.86 -1.66
C PHE A 192 7.03 -1.38 -1.89
N PHE A 193 6.77 -2.61 -1.46
CA PHE A 193 5.45 -3.22 -1.57
C PHE A 193 4.82 -3.38 -0.21
N GLU A 194 3.50 -3.39 -0.19
CA GLU A 194 2.69 -3.64 0.99
C GLU A 194 1.79 -4.83 0.70
N LEU A 195 1.78 -5.84 1.56
CA LEU A 195 0.79 -6.91 1.52
C LEU A 195 -0.35 -6.51 2.46
N VAL A 196 -1.58 -6.52 1.97
CA VAL A 196 -2.74 -6.05 2.75
C VAL A 196 -3.86 -7.08 2.78
N GLN A 197 -4.50 -7.18 3.92
CA GLN A 197 -5.75 -7.89 4.13
C GLN A 197 -6.72 -6.96 4.86
N ARG A 198 -7.90 -6.76 4.27
CA ARG A 198 -8.98 -5.93 4.82
C ARG A 198 -10.13 -6.84 5.21
N ASP A 199 -10.65 -6.67 6.42
CA ASP A 199 -11.95 -7.24 6.76
C ASP A 199 -13.05 -6.47 6.00
N ASP A 200 -14.16 -7.15 5.72
CA ASP A 200 -15.28 -6.59 4.98
C ASP A 200 -15.82 -5.33 5.68
N GLY A 201 -15.52 -4.17 5.11
CA GLY A 201 -16.00 -2.87 5.60
C GLY A 201 -14.90 -1.87 5.95
N TYR A 202 -13.67 -2.31 6.22
CA TYR A 202 -12.57 -1.38 6.52
C TYR A 202 -12.16 -0.61 5.27
N ARG A 203 -12.24 0.74 5.33
CA ARG A 203 -11.98 1.61 4.17
C ARG A 203 -10.71 2.47 4.30
N GLY A 204 -10.06 2.49 5.46
CA GLY A 204 -8.85 3.27 5.75
C GLY A 204 -7.58 2.76 5.07
N TYR A 205 -6.42 3.26 5.50
CA TYR A 205 -5.10 2.91 4.92
C TYR A 205 -4.05 2.61 5.98
N GLY A 206 -4.45 2.29 7.21
CA GLY A 206 -3.50 2.05 8.30
C GLY A 206 -2.68 3.28 8.67
N ALA A 207 -3.25 4.49 8.60
CA ALA A 207 -2.51 5.75 8.82
C ALA A 207 -1.82 5.79 10.18
N ARG A 208 -2.39 5.15 11.21
CA ARG A 208 -1.78 5.02 12.54
C ARG A 208 -0.46 4.23 12.55
N ASN A 209 -0.28 3.33 11.57
CA ASN A 209 0.88 2.46 11.46
C ASN A 209 1.99 3.11 10.63
N ALA A 210 1.69 4.21 9.94
CA ALA A 210 2.66 4.91 9.10
C ALA A 210 3.90 5.40 9.88
N PRO A 211 3.81 5.99 11.09
CA PRO A 211 5.00 6.39 11.85
C PRO A 211 5.95 5.22 12.14
N VAL A 212 5.39 4.05 12.48
CA VAL A 212 6.15 2.82 12.77
C VAL A 212 6.86 2.34 11.51
N ARG A 213 6.16 2.28 10.38
CA ARG A 213 6.75 1.98 9.07
C ARG A 213 7.91 2.93 8.76
N MET A 214 7.70 4.23 8.90
CA MET A 214 8.70 5.25 8.54
C MET A 214 9.94 5.18 9.41
N ALA A 215 9.79 4.83 10.70
CA ALA A 215 10.92 4.55 11.59
C ALA A 215 11.67 3.28 11.17
N ALA A 216 10.96 2.18 10.90
CA ALA A 216 11.56 0.92 10.49
C ALA A 216 12.30 1.02 9.13
N GLN A 217 11.75 1.76 8.16
CA GLN A 217 12.37 1.96 6.84
C GLN A 217 13.69 2.74 6.92
N ARG A 218 13.90 3.53 7.97
CA ARG A 218 15.18 4.21 8.22
C ARG A 218 16.20 3.28 8.86
N GLY A 219 15.78 2.44 9.80
CA GLY A 219 16.65 1.48 10.48
C GLY A 219 17.29 0.46 9.54
N GLY A 220 16.60 0.08 8.46
CA GLY A 220 17.10 -0.86 7.44
C GLY A 220 18.01 -0.26 6.35
N ARG A 221 18.40 1.02 6.46
CA ARG A 221 19.36 1.68 5.56
C ARG A 221 20.81 1.62 6.08
N GLY A 222 21.05 0.91 7.18
CA GLY A 222 22.37 0.71 7.82
C GLY A 222 23.06 -0.57 7.40
#